data_AF-A0A7X1M9I6-F1
#
_entry.id   AF-A0A7X1M9I6-F1
#
_cell.length_a   1.000
_cell.length_b   1.000
_cell.length_c   1.000
_cell.angle_alpha   90.00
_cell.angle_beta   90.00
_cell.angle_gamma   90.00
#
_symmetry.space_group_name_H-M   'P 1'
#
loop_
_entity.id
_entity.type
_entity.pdbx_description
1 polymer ?
#
loop_
_entity_poly.entity_id
_entity_poly.type
_entity_poly.pdbx_seq_one_letter_code
_entity_poly.pdbx_strand_id
1 'polypeptide(L)' 'MAKTQLNVRVDEGTARAARERALARGMSVNRYIEELVRQDTGEVGHTFVEAAADFMKQYESVFAEEFGAEREGRR' A
#
# COMPACT_ATOMS: atom_id res chain seq x y z
N MET A 1 15.93 10.86 12.08
CA MET A 1 14.99 11.47 13.06
C MET A 1 15.04 10.68 14.35
N ALA A 2 14.94 11.32 15.52
CA ALA A 2 14.79 10.62 16.78
C ALA A 2 13.44 9.88 16.82
N LYS A 3 13.37 8.73 17.52
CA LYS A 3 12.10 8.00 17.68
C LYS A 3 11.19 8.75 18.65
N THR A 4 9.93 8.93 18.27
CA THR A 4 8.87 9.48 19.13
C THR A 4 8.11 8.34 19.81
N GLN A 5 7.77 8.51 21.09
CA GLN A 5 6.99 7.54 21.85
C GLN A 5 5.48 7.76 21.63
N LEU A 6 4.74 6.67 21.38
CA LEU A 6 3.27 6.66 21.29
C LEU A 6 2.73 5.73 22.39
N ASN A 7 1.94 6.29 23.31
CA ASN A 7 1.29 5.51 24.37
C ASN A 7 -0.11 5.08 23.90
N VAL A 8 -0.29 3.79 23.59
CA VAL A 8 -1.57 3.23 23.13
C VAL A 8 -2.14 2.30 24.19
N ARG A 9 -3.43 2.47 24.52
CA ARG A 9 -4.20 1.50 25.31
C ARG A 9 -4.95 0.59 24.36
N VAL A 10 -4.82 -0.71 24.55
CA VAL A 10 -5.50 -1.76 23.77
C VAL A 10 -6.07 -2.80 24.73
N ASP A 11 -7.03 -3.59 24.26
CA ASP A 11 -7.49 -4.76 24.99
C ASP A 11 -6.39 -5.85 25.03
N GLU A 12 -6.56 -6.80 25.95
CA GLU A 12 -5.57 -7.87 26.17
C GLU A 12 -5.38 -8.76 24.93
N GLY A 13 -6.45 -9.04 24.18
CA GLY A 13 -6.43 -9.87 22.99
C GLY A 13 -5.57 -9.26 21.90
N THR A 14 -5.78 -7.96 21.63
CA THR A 14 -4.99 -7.19 20.67
C THR A 14 -3.51 -7.15 21.07
N ALA A 15 -3.21 -6.91 22.35
CA ALA A 15 -1.83 -6.91 22.84
C ALA A 15 -1.15 -8.28 22.70
N ARG A 16 -1.89 -9.37 22.96
CA ARG A 16 -1.40 -10.75 22.80
C ARG A 16 -1.12 -11.08 21.34
N ALA A 17 -2.06 -10.75 20.44
CA ALA A 17 -1.88 -10.96 19.00
C ALA A 17 -0.66 -10.22 18.47
N ALA A 18 -0.45 -8.96 18.86
CA ALA A 18 0.72 -8.18 18.45
C ALA A 18 2.04 -8.84 18.94
N ARG A 19 2.07 -9.34 20.18
CA ARG A 19 3.23 -10.06 20.74
C ARG A 19 3.54 -11.35 19.97
N GLU A 20 2.54 -12.19 19.74
CA GLU A 20 2.70 -13.46 19.02
C GLU A 20 3.20 -13.22 17.58
N ARG A 21 2.61 -12.25 16.89
CA ARG A 21 3.00 -11.88 15.51
C ARG A 21 4.40 -11.29 15.43
N ALA A 22 4.80 -10.50 16.42
CA ALA A 22 6.15 -9.95 16.50
C ALA A 22 7.18 -11.06 16.76
N LEU A 23 6.88 -11.96 17.71
CA LEU A 23 7.73 -13.11 18.04
C LEU A 23 7.93 -14.05 16.85
N ALA A 24 6.85 -14.38 16.15
CA ALA A 24 6.89 -15.23 14.95
C ALA A 24 7.78 -14.66 13.84
N ARG A 25 7.98 -13.33 13.82
CA ARG A 25 8.83 -12.63 12.86
C ARG A 25 10.20 -12.24 13.44
N GLY A 26 10.54 -12.68 14.65
CA GLY A 26 11.81 -12.36 15.30
C GLY A 26 12.03 -10.86 15.56
N MET A 27 10.96 -10.09 15.72
CA MET A 27 11.02 -8.63 15.91
C MET A 27 10.41 -8.20 17.25
N SER A 28 10.80 -7.02 17.72
CA SER A 28 10.15 -6.41 18.88
C SER A 28 8.72 -5.98 18.55
N VAL A 29 7.85 -5.97 19.56
CA VAL A 29 6.46 -5.51 19.41
C VAL A 29 6.39 -4.08 18.88
N ASN A 30 7.25 -3.20 19.39
CA ASN A 30 7.30 -1.81 18.95
C ASN A 30 7.65 -1.72 17.46
N ARG A 31 8.62 -2.52 16.99
CA ARG A 31 8.97 -2.56 15.57
C ARG A 31 7.84 -3.14 14.73
N TYR A 32 7.19 -4.20 15.20
CA TYR A 32 6.04 -4.78 14.52
C TYR A 32 4.89 -3.77 14.34
N ILE A 33 4.55 -3.02 15.39
CA ILE A 33 3.51 -1.98 15.34
C ILE A 33 3.95 -0.86 14.38
N GLU A 34 5.21 -0.44 14.42
CA GLU A 34 5.74 0.57 13.50
C GLU A 34 5.61 0.13 12.03
N GLU A 35 5.97 -1.12 11.71
CA GLU A 35 5.79 -1.68 10.36
C GLU A 35 4.32 -1.78 9.98
N LEU A 36 3.46 -2.22 10.89
CA LEU A 36 2.02 -2.34 10.65
C LEU A 36 1.41 -0.97 10.32
N VAL A 37 1.73 0.05 11.12
CA VAL A 37 1.29 1.43 10.87
C VAL A 37 1.89 1.95 9.57
N ARG A 38 3.17 1.65 9.27
CA ARG A 38 3.78 2.08 8.00
C ARG A 38 3.15 1.41 6.78
N GLN A 39 2.76 0.14 6.87
CA GLN A 39 2.04 -0.56 5.81
C GLN A 39 0.63 0.01 5.61
N ASP A 40 -0.06 0.31 6.71
CA ASP A 40 -1.40 0.92 6.70
C ASP A 40 -1.38 2.36 6.16
N THR A 41 -0.33 3.12 6.51
CA THR A 41 -0.14 4.53 6.09
C THR A 41 0.61 4.68 4.76
N GLY A 42 1.25 3.62 4.25
CA GLY A 42 2.28 3.71 3.23
C GLY A 42 1.94 3.07 1.88
N GLU A 43 1.73 3.94 0.91
CA GLU A 43 2.43 3.98 -0.40
C GLU A 43 2.29 2.82 -1.39
N VAL A 44 1.83 1.62 -1.04
CA VAL A 44 1.56 0.61 -2.08
C VAL A 44 0.39 1.09 -2.94
N GLY A 45 -0.67 1.67 -2.34
CA GLY A 45 -1.78 2.23 -3.11
C GLY A 45 -1.37 3.44 -3.95
N HIS A 46 -0.71 4.43 -3.36
CA HIS A 46 -0.37 5.67 -4.07
C HIS A 46 0.67 5.46 -5.16
N THR A 47 1.80 4.81 -4.84
CA THR A 47 2.87 4.54 -5.81
C THR A 47 2.40 3.55 -6.89
N PHE A 48 1.52 2.60 -6.56
CA PHE A 48 0.90 1.74 -7.58
C PHE A 48 -0.06 2.50 -8.49
N VAL A 49 -0.88 3.41 -7.94
CA VAL A 49 -1.80 4.24 -8.73
C VAL A 49 -1.02 5.22 -9.61
N GLU A 50 0.07 5.81 -9.12
CA GLU A 50 0.95 6.67 -9.92
C GLU A 50 1.66 5.87 -11.02
N ALA A 51 2.21 4.69 -10.70
CA ALA A 51 2.84 3.82 -11.69
C ALA A 51 1.83 3.32 -12.74
N ALA A 52 0.60 3.00 -12.34
CA ALA A 52 -0.48 2.64 -13.26
C ALA A 52 -0.90 3.84 -14.12
N ALA A 53 -0.97 5.05 -13.56
CA ALA A 53 -1.28 6.27 -14.31
C ALA A 53 -0.20 6.60 -15.34
N ASP A 54 1.07 6.44 -14.99
CA ASP A 54 2.19 6.68 -15.92
C ASP A 54 2.29 5.57 -16.98
N PHE A 55 2.01 4.31 -16.62
CA PHE A 55 1.86 3.21 -17.58
C PHE A 55 0.74 3.50 -18.59
N MET A 56 -0.44 3.92 -18.13
CA MET A 56 -1.56 4.25 -19.01
C MET A 56 -1.23 5.41 -19.97
N LYS A 57 -0.51 6.45 -19.51
CA LYS A 57 -0.04 7.55 -20.37
C LYS A 57 0.97 7.10 -21.41
N GLN A 58 1.91 6.22 -21.02
CA GLN A 58 2.95 5.73 -21.94
C GLN A 58 2.39 4.82 -23.02
N TYR A 59 1.37 4.02 -22.69
CA TYR A 59 0.75 3.09 -23.64
C TYR A 59 -0.50 3.67 -24.33
N GLU A 60 -0.90 4.91 -24.05
CA GLU A 60 -2.07 5.56 -24.66
C GLU A 60 -2.03 5.52 -26.19
N SER A 61 -0.86 5.79 -26.78
CA SER A 61 -0.65 5.73 -28.23
C SER A 61 -0.76 4.32 -28.81
N VAL A 62 -0.27 3.31 -28.07
CA VAL A 62 -0.32 1.89 -28.46
C VAL A 62 -1.75 1.35 -28.36
N PHE A 63 -2.46 1.67 -27.28
CA PHE A 63 -3.87 1.32 -27.12
C PHE A 63 -4.76 2.03 -28.15
N ALA A 64 -4.45 3.28 -28.51
CA ALA A 64 -5.17 4.00 -29.55
C ALA A 64 -4.95 3.40 -30.94
N GLU A 65 -3.75 2.90 -31.26
CA GLU A 65 -3.49 2.17 -32.51
C GLU A 65 -4.17 0.79 -32.54
N GLU A 66 -4.17 0.05 -31.42
CA GLU A 66 -4.67 -1.34 -31.40
C GLU A 66 -6.19 -1.45 -31.14
N PHE A 67 -6.80 -0.48 -30.43
CA PHE A 67 -8.22 -0.50 -30.04
C PHE A 67 -9.00 0.76 -30.46
N GLY A 68 -8.37 1.75 -31.11
CA GLY A 68 -9.02 3.02 -31.46
C GLY A 68 -9.96 2.99 -32.68
N ALA A 69 -9.99 1.88 -33.41
CA ALA A 69 -10.76 1.76 -34.66
C ALA A 69 -12.25 1.37 -34.50
N GLU A 70 -12.86 1.57 -33.33
CA GLU A 70 -14.29 1.24 -33.14
C GLU A 70 -15.16 2.36 -32.54
N ARG A 71 -14.74 3.64 -32.66
CA ARG A 71 -15.60 4.79 -32.33
C ARG A 71 -15.65 5.92 -33.36
N GLU A 72 -15.41 5.62 -34.63
CA GLU A 72 -15.83 6.48 -35.74
C GLU A 72 -16.66 5.66 -36.73
N GLY A 73 -17.96 5.54 -36.48
CA GLY A 73 -18.83 4.85 -37.42
C GLY A 73 -20.19 4.40 -36.90
N ARG A 74 -20.92 5.25 -36.17
CA ARG A 74 -22.39 5.10 -36.08
C ARG A 74 -23.04 6.32 -36.71
N ARG A 75 -23.17 6.24 -38.04
CA ARG A 75 -24.17 6.97 -38.80
C ARG A 75 -25.32 6.02 -39.08
#